data_AF-A0A378X7E7-F1
#
_entry.id   AF-A0A378X7E7-F1
#
_cell.length_a   1.000
_cell.length_b   1.000
_cell.length_c   1.000
_cell.angle_alpha   90.00
_cell.angle_beta   90.00
_cell.angle_gamma   90.00
#
_symmetry.space_group_name_H-M   'P 1'
#
loop_
_entity.id
_entity.type
_entity.pdbx_description
1 polymer ?
#
loop_
_entity_poly.entity_id
_entity_poly.type
_entity_poly.pdbx_seq_one_letter_code
_entity_poly.pdbx_strand_id
1 'polypeptide(L)'
;MSNEIDSAATDFPPLPSWSGSWWVEDIPDWRYRSSCAAGFGPAHLRAFGALGTDLVIVSERGIGASVTNSAEHIWAAVADDFGNGNGDVPVVLGHWPPGVGVTEVEHLDQLLVIDGTPRWRRIWPVPDTNPNHAENAAWMQAIGHALIAGLSASTRSRDVP
;
A
#
# COMPACT_ATOMS: atom_id res chain seq x y z
N MET A 1 -4.93 -31.40 -18.53
CA MET A 1 -4.73 -30.90 -17.16
C MET A 1 -3.61 -29.89 -17.26
N SER A 2 -3.96 -28.62 -17.46
CA SER A 2 -3.00 -27.53 -17.62
C SER A 2 -2.83 -26.84 -16.27
N ASN A 3 -1.58 -26.53 -15.93
CA ASN A 3 -1.15 -26.03 -14.64
C ASN A 3 -1.85 -24.70 -14.28
N GLU A 4 -2.53 -24.70 -13.14
CA GLU A 4 -3.26 -23.56 -12.57
C GLU A 4 -2.37 -22.75 -11.60
N ILE A 5 -1.04 -22.81 -11.76
CA ILE A 5 -0.08 -22.24 -10.80
C ILE A 5 0.53 -20.91 -11.29
N ASP A 6 0.41 -20.57 -12.58
CA ASP A 6 1.05 -19.36 -13.15
C ASP A 6 0.17 -18.08 -13.18
N SER A 7 -1.13 -18.17 -12.90
CA SER A 7 -2.04 -17.04 -13.14
C SER A 7 -2.03 -15.96 -12.05
N ALA A 8 -1.69 -16.30 -10.80
CA ALA A 8 -1.75 -15.34 -9.69
C ALA A 8 -0.53 -14.38 -9.63
N ALA A 9 0.60 -14.79 -10.22
CA ALA A 9 1.83 -13.98 -10.23
C ALA A 9 1.75 -12.80 -11.20
N THR A 10 0.95 -12.92 -12.27
CA THR A 10 0.88 -11.98 -13.40
C THR A 10 -0.16 -10.88 -13.25
N ASP A 11 -1.11 -11.01 -12.31
CA ASP A 11 -2.21 -10.05 -12.19
C ASP A 11 -1.79 -8.72 -11.54
N PHE A 12 -0.77 -8.72 -10.69
CA PHE A 12 -0.32 -7.50 -10.02
C PHE A 12 0.65 -6.68 -10.88
N PRO A 13 0.44 -5.36 -11.03
CA PRO A 13 1.38 -4.52 -11.75
C PRO A 13 2.77 -4.58 -11.09
N PRO A 14 3.85 -4.47 -11.88
CA PRO A 14 5.20 -4.46 -11.35
C PRO A 14 5.39 -3.27 -10.41
N LEU A 15 6.24 -3.43 -9.38
CA LEU A 15 6.62 -2.31 -8.54
C LEU A 15 7.42 -1.30 -9.38
N PRO A 16 7.16 0.02 -9.23
CA PRO A 16 7.82 1.00 -10.06
C PRO A 16 9.30 1.08 -9.73
N SER A 17 10.12 1.20 -10.77
CA SER A 17 11.55 1.43 -10.64
C SER A 17 11.82 2.90 -10.31
N TRP A 18 12.92 3.14 -9.59
CA TRP A 18 13.37 4.49 -9.27
C TRP A 18 14.45 4.91 -10.25
N SER A 19 14.18 5.95 -11.04
CA SER A 19 15.13 6.53 -11.98
C SER A 19 15.22 8.05 -11.80
N GLY A 20 15.83 8.51 -10.70
CA GLY A 20 16.13 9.93 -10.48
C GLY A 20 15.50 10.52 -9.23
N SER A 21 14.83 11.66 -9.32
CA SER A 21 14.13 12.29 -8.19
C SER A 21 12.63 12.08 -8.36
N TRP A 22 11.99 11.45 -7.38
CA TRP A 22 10.53 11.45 -7.29
C TRP A 22 10.07 12.74 -6.63
N TRP A 23 8.95 13.28 -7.11
CA TRP A 23 8.16 14.16 -6.26
C TRP A 23 7.45 13.31 -5.20
N VAL A 24 7.24 13.89 -4.03
CA VAL A 24 6.55 13.23 -2.91
C VAL A 24 5.48 14.16 -2.40
N GLU A 25 4.24 13.67 -2.35
CA GLU A 25 3.17 14.30 -1.58
C GLU A 25 2.92 13.47 -0.32
N ASP A 26 3.09 14.11 0.83
CA ASP A 26 3.06 13.49 2.15
C ASP A 26 1.85 14.01 2.94
N ILE A 27 0.85 13.15 3.13
CA ILE A 27 -0.45 13.49 3.72
C ILE A 27 -0.65 12.69 5.03
N PRO A 28 -0.22 13.22 6.19
CA PRO A 28 -0.19 12.48 7.46
C PRO A 28 -1.57 12.15 8.06
N ASP A 29 -2.59 12.95 7.73
CA ASP A 29 -3.96 12.83 8.25
C ASP A 29 -4.97 12.54 7.14
N TRP A 30 -4.56 11.76 6.13
CA TRP A 30 -5.46 11.32 5.06
C TRP A 30 -6.59 10.44 5.62
N ARG A 31 -7.78 10.51 5.03
CA ARG A 31 -8.96 9.77 5.48
C ARG A 31 -9.67 9.14 4.29
N TYR A 32 -10.04 7.87 4.46
CA TYR A 32 -10.81 7.12 3.48
C TYR A 32 -12.19 6.77 4.02
N ARG A 33 -13.15 6.63 3.12
CA ARG A 33 -14.47 6.07 3.45
C ARG A 33 -14.36 4.58 3.72
N SER A 34 -15.30 4.06 4.50
CA SER A 34 -15.44 2.63 4.72
C SER A 34 -16.90 2.26 4.84
N SER A 35 -17.28 1.10 4.30
CA SER A 35 -18.60 0.49 4.54
C SER A 35 -18.67 -0.21 5.91
N CYS A 36 -17.55 -0.37 6.61
CA CYS A 36 -17.54 -0.89 7.97
C CYS A 36 -18.25 0.05 8.94
N ALA A 37 -18.61 -0.46 10.13
CA ALA A 37 -19.35 0.28 11.15
C ALA A 37 -18.72 1.64 11.54
N ALA A 38 -17.40 1.79 11.42
CA ALA A 38 -16.71 3.04 11.68
C ALA A 38 -16.96 4.15 10.62
N GLY A 39 -17.42 3.80 9.41
CA GLY A 39 -17.72 4.72 8.31
C GLY A 39 -16.50 5.36 7.62
N PHE A 40 -15.36 5.42 8.31
CA PHE A 40 -14.09 5.93 7.79
C PHE A 40 -12.89 5.31 8.51
N GLY A 41 -11.70 5.47 7.92
CA GLY A 41 -10.41 5.22 8.57
C GLY A 41 -9.42 6.36 8.29
N PRO A 42 -8.58 6.76 9.26
CA PRO A 42 -7.42 7.59 9.06
C PRO A 42 -6.21 6.76 8.58
N ALA A 43 -5.37 7.32 7.74
CA ALA A 43 -4.08 6.77 7.36
C ALA A 43 -3.07 7.90 7.10
N HIS A 44 -1.79 7.54 7.13
CA HIS A 44 -0.75 8.39 6.56
C HIS A 44 -0.53 7.95 5.11
N LEU A 45 -0.84 8.82 4.15
CA LEU A 45 -0.67 8.55 2.73
C LEU A 45 0.59 9.24 2.20
N ARG A 46 1.39 8.53 1.39
CA ARG A 46 2.42 9.12 0.55
C ARG A 46 2.20 8.75 -0.91
N ALA A 47 2.18 9.73 -1.79
CA ALA A 47 2.17 9.55 -3.23
C ALA A 47 3.55 9.90 -3.82
N PHE A 48 3.99 9.11 -4.79
CA PHE A 48 5.30 9.24 -5.44
C PHE A 48 5.16 9.15 -6.95
N GLY A 49 6.01 9.86 -7.67
CA GLY A 49 6.30 9.54 -9.06
C GLY A 49 7.23 10.52 -9.76
N ALA A 50 7.39 10.36 -11.08
CA ALA A 50 8.28 11.19 -11.89
C ALA A 50 7.55 12.04 -12.95
N LEU A 51 6.54 11.48 -13.63
CA LEU A 51 5.73 12.13 -14.67
C LEU A 51 4.21 11.98 -14.43
N GLY A 52 3.86 11.61 -13.21
CA GLY A 52 2.53 11.26 -12.71
C GLY A 52 2.70 10.62 -11.33
N THR A 53 1.61 10.08 -10.77
CA THR A 53 1.71 9.23 -9.58
C THR A 53 1.95 7.79 -10.04
N ASP A 54 3.09 7.23 -9.70
CA ASP A 54 3.48 5.86 -10.05
C ASP A 54 3.18 4.90 -8.87
N LEU A 55 3.23 5.42 -7.64
CA LEU A 55 3.11 4.66 -6.40
C LEU A 55 2.38 5.48 -5.34
N VAL A 56 1.48 4.82 -4.61
CA VAL A 56 0.86 5.33 -3.39
C VAL A 56 1.08 4.33 -2.26
N ILE A 57 1.55 4.81 -1.11
CA ILE A 57 1.67 4.04 0.13
C ILE A 57 0.64 4.57 1.12
N VAL A 58 -0.23 3.69 1.61
CA VAL A 58 -1.25 3.99 2.62
C VAL A 58 -0.87 3.27 3.91
N SER A 59 -0.38 4.03 4.89
CA SER A 59 0.04 3.50 6.18
C SER A 59 -1.08 3.52 7.20
N GLU A 60 -1.37 2.34 7.75
CA GLU A 60 -2.36 2.13 8.81
C GLU A 60 -1.97 2.89 10.09
N ARG A 61 -2.99 3.38 10.81
CA ARG A 61 -2.84 4.09 12.09
C ARG A 61 -3.56 3.39 13.25
N GLY A 62 -4.34 2.34 13.00
CA GLY A 62 -4.93 1.47 14.01
C GLY A 62 -6.18 2.03 14.70
N ILE A 63 -6.79 3.08 14.17
CA ILE A 63 -8.01 3.70 14.73
C ILE A 63 -9.07 3.74 13.63
N GLY A 64 -10.32 3.34 13.91
CA GLY A 64 -11.40 3.37 12.91
C GLY A 64 -11.46 2.10 12.06
N ALA A 65 -11.93 2.22 10.82
CA ALA A 65 -11.88 1.10 9.87
C ALA A 65 -10.43 0.82 9.47
N SER A 66 -10.08 -0.46 9.26
CA SER A 66 -8.74 -0.83 8.82
C SER A 66 -8.57 -0.65 7.31
N VAL A 67 -7.31 -0.52 6.89
CA VAL A 67 -6.91 -0.50 5.48
C VAL A 67 -7.38 -1.76 4.76
N THR A 68 -7.18 -2.94 5.35
CA THR A 68 -7.62 -4.21 4.77
C THR A 68 -9.13 -4.25 4.52
N ASN A 69 -9.93 -3.82 5.50
CA ASN A 69 -11.39 -3.88 5.40
C ASN A 69 -11.97 -2.78 4.49
N SER A 70 -11.16 -1.79 4.12
CA SER A 70 -11.58 -0.64 3.31
C SER A 70 -10.89 -0.61 1.96
N ALA A 71 -10.30 -1.72 1.53
CA ALA A 71 -9.47 -1.85 0.35
C ALA A 71 -10.11 -1.24 -0.91
N GLU A 72 -11.37 -1.58 -1.19
CA GLU A 72 -12.11 -1.08 -2.36
C GLU A 72 -12.31 0.44 -2.32
N HIS A 73 -12.62 0.99 -1.14
CA HIS A 73 -12.80 2.43 -0.97
C HIS A 73 -11.48 3.19 -1.05
N ILE A 74 -10.40 2.62 -0.52
CA ILE A 74 -9.05 3.18 -0.62
C ILE A 74 -8.62 3.17 -2.09
N TRP A 75 -8.81 2.05 -2.78
CA TRP A 75 -8.48 1.93 -4.20
C TRP A 75 -9.23 2.96 -5.04
N ALA A 76 -10.55 3.11 -4.83
CA ALA A 76 -11.35 4.11 -5.52
C ALA A 76 -10.90 5.54 -5.23
N ALA A 77 -10.63 5.87 -3.96
CA ALA A 77 -10.14 7.20 -3.59
C ALA A 77 -8.77 7.49 -4.21
N VAL A 78 -7.87 6.50 -4.24
CA VAL A 78 -6.56 6.65 -4.88
C VAL A 78 -6.69 6.80 -6.40
N ALA A 79 -7.59 6.07 -7.03
CA ALA A 79 -7.88 6.21 -8.46
C ALA A 79 -8.41 7.61 -8.79
N ASP A 80 -9.31 8.15 -7.97
CA ASP A 80 -9.90 9.47 -8.17
C ASP A 80 -8.88 10.61 -7.92
N ASP A 81 -8.09 10.51 -6.85
CA ASP A 81 -7.18 11.58 -6.41
C ASP A 81 -5.82 11.54 -7.14
N PHE A 82 -5.34 10.34 -7.50
CA PHE A 82 -3.98 10.11 -7.99
C PHE A 82 -3.90 9.29 -9.28
N GLY A 83 -5.03 8.84 -9.82
CA GLY A 83 -5.07 8.19 -11.13
C GLY A 83 -4.53 9.10 -12.22
N ASN A 84 -3.93 8.50 -13.24
CA ASN A 84 -3.52 9.23 -14.43
C ASN A 84 -4.72 9.37 -15.40
N GLY A 85 -4.71 10.41 -16.23
CA GLY A 85 -5.85 10.75 -17.10
C GLY A 85 -6.19 9.73 -18.20
N ASN A 86 -5.50 8.59 -18.26
CA ASN A 86 -5.81 7.47 -19.15
C ASN A 86 -6.58 6.33 -18.42
N GLY A 87 -6.84 6.47 -17.11
CA GLY A 87 -7.59 5.51 -16.32
C GLY A 87 -6.75 4.48 -15.55
N ASP A 88 -5.42 4.58 -15.54
CA ASP A 88 -4.59 3.71 -14.71
C ASP A 88 -4.55 4.20 -13.25
N VAL A 89 -4.64 3.25 -12.33
CA VAL A 89 -4.45 3.52 -10.90
C VAL A 89 -2.97 3.31 -10.58
N PRO A 90 -2.32 4.20 -9.82
CA PRO A 90 -0.95 3.98 -9.36
C PRO A 90 -0.85 2.66 -8.59
N VAL A 91 0.36 2.11 -8.49
CA VAL A 91 0.59 0.95 -7.61
C VAL A 91 0.22 1.35 -6.19
N VAL A 92 -0.68 0.61 -5.55
CA VAL A 92 -1.11 0.89 -4.17
C VAL A 92 -0.48 -0.12 -3.23
N LEU A 93 0.24 0.37 -2.22
CA LEU A 93 0.82 -0.44 -1.14
C LEU A 93 0.16 -0.08 0.20
N GLY A 94 -0.44 -1.06 0.85
CA GLY A 94 -0.81 -0.96 2.26
C GLY A 94 0.42 -1.19 3.13
N HIS A 95 0.68 -0.26 4.05
CA HIS A 95 1.76 -0.36 5.03
C HIS A 95 1.19 -0.54 6.43
N TRP A 96 1.66 -1.54 7.16
CA TRP A 96 1.31 -1.78 8.55
C TRP A 96 2.56 -1.58 9.40
N PRO A 97 2.63 -0.47 10.17
CA PRO A 97 3.70 -0.26 11.13
C PRO A 97 3.75 -1.38 12.17
N PRO A 98 4.91 -1.60 12.82
CA PRO A 98 5.01 -2.53 13.96
C PRO A 98 3.96 -2.24 15.03
N GLY A 99 3.32 -3.29 15.55
CA GLY A 99 2.32 -3.19 16.61
C GLY A 99 0.98 -2.55 16.17
N VAL A 100 0.78 -2.33 14.87
CA VAL A 100 -0.48 -1.83 14.31
C VAL A 100 -1.12 -2.91 13.44
N GLY A 101 -2.35 -3.31 13.76
CA GLY A 101 -3.08 -4.36 13.06
C GLY A 101 -3.02 -5.72 13.78
N VAL A 102 -3.02 -6.82 13.01
CA VAL A 102 -3.06 -8.20 13.55
C VAL A 102 -1.67 -8.82 13.74
N THR A 103 -0.61 -8.17 13.27
CA THR A 103 0.76 -8.67 13.38
C THR A 103 1.67 -7.66 14.07
N GLU A 104 2.60 -8.16 14.88
CA GLU A 104 3.63 -7.34 15.53
C GLU A 104 4.74 -6.86 14.59
N VAL A 105 4.82 -7.45 13.38
CA VAL A 105 5.89 -7.19 12.42
C VAL A 105 5.43 -6.18 11.37
N GLU A 106 6.29 -5.21 11.06
CA GLU A 106 6.09 -4.27 9.95
C GLU A 106 5.91 -5.04 8.65
N HIS A 107 4.86 -4.72 7.90
CA HIS A 107 4.67 -5.32 6.59
C HIS A 107 4.10 -4.36 5.56
N LEU A 108 4.38 -4.70 4.31
CA LEU A 108 3.97 -3.95 3.12
C LEU A 108 3.29 -4.95 2.18
N ASP A 109 2.02 -4.71 1.87
CA ASP A 109 1.24 -5.52 0.93
C ASP A 109 0.81 -4.65 -0.25
N GLN A 110 0.99 -5.16 -1.45
CA GLN A 110 0.42 -4.55 -2.64
C GLN A 110 -1.06 -4.89 -2.73
N LEU A 111 -1.88 -3.87 -2.94
CA LEU A 111 -3.30 -3.98 -3.20
C LEU A 111 -3.54 -3.97 -4.71
N LEU A 112 -4.51 -4.77 -5.16
CA LEU A 112 -5.13 -4.69 -6.46
C LEU A 112 -6.63 -4.96 -6.31
N VAL A 113 -7.48 -4.21 -7.00
CA VAL A 113 -8.93 -4.48 -7.03
C VAL A 113 -9.32 -4.85 -8.46
N ILE A 114 -9.83 -6.08 -8.64
CA ILE A 114 -10.32 -6.58 -9.94
C ILE A 114 -11.80 -6.89 -9.77
N ASP A 115 -12.64 -6.30 -10.63
CA ASP A 115 -14.10 -6.49 -10.59
C ASP A 115 -14.69 -6.26 -9.19
N GLY A 116 -14.20 -5.22 -8.51
CA GLY A 116 -14.60 -4.86 -7.15
C GLY A 116 -14.06 -5.78 -6.05
N THR A 117 -13.26 -6.81 -6.38
CA THR A 117 -12.71 -7.74 -5.39
C THR A 117 -11.26 -7.38 -5.05
N PRO A 118 -10.95 -7.07 -3.77
CA PRO A 118 -9.58 -6.77 -3.35
C PRO A 118 -8.72 -8.04 -3.29
N ARG A 119 -7.50 -7.92 -3.81
CA ARG A 119 -6.44 -8.92 -3.77
C ARG A 119 -5.20 -8.29 -3.16
N TRP A 120 -4.51 -9.06 -2.32
CA TRP A 120 -3.33 -8.61 -1.60
C TRP A 120 -2.12 -9.50 -1.91
N ARG A 121 -0.95 -8.87 -2.10
CA ARG A 121 0.32 -9.57 -2.28
C ARG A 121 1.37 -9.02 -1.33
N ARG A 122 1.96 -9.89 -0.50
CA ARG A 122 3.04 -9.54 0.42
C ARG A 122 4.32 -9.16 -0.32
N ILE A 123 4.74 -7.91 -0.13
CA ILE A 123 5.98 -7.33 -0.64
C ILE A 123 7.06 -7.35 0.44
N TRP A 124 6.71 -7.07 1.70
CA TRP A 124 7.65 -7.10 2.81
C TRP A 124 7.01 -7.59 4.11
N PRO A 125 7.66 -8.47 4.90
CA PRO A 125 8.81 -9.29 4.54
C PRO A 125 8.51 -10.16 3.33
N VAL A 126 9.45 -10.32 2.41
CA VAL A 126 9.24 -11.08 1.17
C VAL A 126 9.10 -12.57 1.51
N PRO A 127 7.94 -13.22 1.29
CA PRO A 127 7.80 -14.64 1.56
C PRO A 127 8.68 -15.47 0.63
N ASP A 128 9.28 -16.55 1.12
CA ASP A 128 10.08 -17.48 0.29
C ASP A 128 9.24 -18.11 -0.84
N THR A 129 7.92 -18.20 -0.64
CA THR A 129 6.96 -18.72 -1.62
C THR A 129 6.52 -17.69 -2.65
N ASN A 130 6.96 -16.44 -2.57
CA ASN A 130 6.58 -15.41 -3.54
C ASN A 130 7.30 -15.66 -4.88
N PRO A 131 6.57 -15.83 -6.00
CA PRO A 131 7.20 -16.07 -7.31
C PRO A 131 8.12 -14.92 -7.76
N ASN A 132 7.90 -13.71 -7.26
CA ASN A 132 8.72 -12.52 -7.50
C ASN A 132 9.67 -12.22 -6.33
N HIS A 133 10.06 -13.23 -5.54
CA HIS A 133 10.86 -13.04 -4.33
C HIS A 133 12.11 -12.18 -4.56
N ALA A 134 12.94 -12.55 -5.55
CA ALA A 134 14.19 -11.85 -5.82
C ALA A 134 13.97 -10.39 -6.22
N GLU A 135 12.95 -10.13 -7.04
CA GLU A 135 12.60 -8.78 -7.51
C GLU A 135 12.07 -7.90 -6.38
N ASN A 136 11.15 -8.42 -5.57
CA ASN A 136 10.60 -7.70 -4.42
C ASN A 136 11.68 -7.43 -3.35
N ALA A 137 12.57 -8.39 -3.11
CA ALA A 137 13.70 -8.22 -2.20
C ALA A 137 14.66 -7.14 -2.70
N ALA A 138 15.02 -7.16 -3.99
CA ALA A 138 15.86 -6.14 -4.59
C ALA A 138 15.19 -4.76 -4.54
N TRP A 139 13.89 -4.67 -4.81
CA TRP A 139 13.12 -3.42 -4.74
C TRP A 139 13.09 -2.84 -3.31
N MET A 140 12.83 -3.68 -2.30
CA MET A 140 12.84 -3.27 -0.90
C MET A 140 14.21 -2.73 -0.47
N GLN A 141 15.29 -3.40 -0.88
CA GLN A 141 16.66 -2.97 -0.60
C GLN A 141 17.03 -1.67 -1.33
N ALA A 142 16.62 -1.54 -2.59
CA ALA A 142 16.97 -0.38 -3.40
C ALA A 142 16.24 0.89 -2.92
N ILE A 143 14.93 0.79 -2.67
CA ILE A 143 14.10 1.97 -2.36
C ILE A 143 13.02 1.71 -1.31
N GLY A 144 12.42 0.52 -1.23
CA GLY A 144 11.20 0.29 -0.44
C GLY A 144 11.34 0.70 1.03
N HIS A 145 12.45 0.37 1.68
CA HIS A 145 12.70 0.78 3.07
C HIS A 145 12.79 2.30 3.25
N ALA A 146 13.37 3.02 2.28
CA ALA A 146 13.47 4.47 2.33
C ALA A 146 12.08 5.13 2.19
N LEU A 147 11.21 4.55 1.35
CA LEU A 147 9.87 5.08 1.09
C LEU A 147 8.93 4.97 2.30
N ILE A 148 9.07 3.91 3.10
CA ILE A 148 8.26 3.71 4.32
C ILE A 148 8.88 4.35 5.57
N ALA A 149 10.13 4.83 5.49
CA ALA A 149 10.80 5.47 6.61
C ALA A 149 9.98 6.67 7.14
N GLY A 150 9.76 6.71 8.44
CA GLY A 150 9.00 7.79 9.10
C GLY A 150 7.47 7.65 9.04
N LEU A 151 6.91 6.68 8.30
CA LEU A 151 5.46 6.36 8.37
C LEU A 151 5.08 5.71 9.70
N SER A 152 6.04 5.04 10.35
CA SER A 152 5.83 4.28 11.59
C SER A 152 5.82 5.16 12.86
N ALA A 153 5.99 6.48 12.75
CA ALA A 153 6.31 7.35 13.89
C ALA A 153 5.11 7.95 14.65
N SER A 154 3.88 7.82 14.17
CA SER A 154 2.76 8.63 14.70
C SER A 154 1.91 8.01 15.81
N THR A 155 2.29 6.87 16.39
CA THR A 155 1.49 6.21 17.44
C THR A 155 1.90 6.58 18.87
N ARG A 156 3.00 7.32 19.09
CA ARG A 156 3.42 7.77 20.43
C ARG A 156 3.18 9.26 20.66
N SER A 157 1.91 9.67 20.71
CA SER A 157 1.51 10.79 21.58
C SER A 157 0.01 10.73 21.82
N ARG A 158 -0.39 9.97 22.82
CA ARG A 158 -1.52 10.33 23.67
C ARG A 158 -1.05 10.19 25.11
N ASP A 159 -0.36 11.24 25.55
CA ASP A 159 -0.43 11.61 26.95
C ASP A 159 -1.90 11.87 27.27
N VAL A 160 -2.39 11.11 28.25
CA VAL A 160 -3.68 11.29 28.89
C VAL A 160 -3.50 12.39 29.94
N PRO A 161 -4.27 13.50 29.92
CA PRO A 161 -4.49 14.29 31.13
C PRO A 161 -5.41 13.56 32.10
#